data_AF-A0A7V8JYZ0-F1
#
_entry.id   AF-A0A7V8JYZ0-F1
#
_cell.length_a   1.000
_cell.length_b   1.000
_cell.length_c   1.000
_cell.angle_alpha   90.00
_cell.angle_beta   90.00
_cell.angle_gamma   90.00
#
_symmetry.space_group_name_H-M   'P 1'
#
loop_
_entity.id
_entity.type
_entity.pdbx_description
1 polymer ?
#
loop_
_entity_poly.entity_id
_entity_poly.type
_entity_poly.pdbx_seq_one_letter_code
_entity_poly.pdbx_strand_id
1 'polypeptide(L)' 'MLAARSRGVASIAQAALASRAKFLHRWFDIPDDRQVVCGISFGYEDTAHPANGFRTSRATVGDAARWVED' A
#
# COMPACT_ATOMS: atom_id res chain seq x y z
N MET A 1 -5.41 -3.72 -3.96
CA MET A 1 -4.66 -4.76 -3.21
C MET A 1 -5.48 -6.04 -3.02
N LEU A 2 -6.69 -6.02 -2.42
CA LEU A 2 -7.52 -7.23 -2.28
C LEU A 2 -7.84 -7.94 -3.61
N ALA A 3 -8.17 -7.17 -4.66
CA ALA A 3 -8.38 -7.72 -6.00
C ALA A 3 -7.11 -8.33 -6.63
N ALA A 4 -5.93 -7.81 -6.31
CA ALA A 4 -4.66 -8.41 -6.74
C ALA A 4 -4.47 -9.76 -6.01
N ARG A 5 -4.69 -9.77 -4.70
CA ARG A 5 -4.59 -10.98 -3.87
C ARG A 5 -5.56 -12.07 -4.32
N SER A 6 -6.80 -11.75 -4.68
CA SER A 6 -7.76 -12.73 -5.20
C SER A 6 -7.35 -13.36 -6.53
N ARG A 7 -6.36 -12.78 -7.21
CA ARG A 7 -5.74 -13.29 -8.44
C ARG A 7 -4.32 -13.82 -8.23
N GLY A 8 -3.92 -14.06 -6.98
CA GLY A 8 -2.58 -14.59 -6.66
C GLY A 8 -1.44 -13.58 -6.85
N VAL A 9 -1.75 -12.28 -6.95
CA VAL A 9 -0.76 -11.22 -7.09
C VAL A 9 -0.52 -10.57 -5.72
N ALA A 10 0.73 -10.56 -5.27
CA ALA A 10 1.17 -9.85 -4.08
C ALA A 10 1.29 -8.35 -4.35
N SER A 11 1.16 -7.53 -3.29
CA SER A 11 1.23 -6.07 -3.42
C SER A 11 1.75 -5.43 -2.14
N ILE A 12 2.46 -4.31 -2.28
CA ILE A 12 2.95 -3.48 -1.16
C ILE A 12 2.63 -2.01 -1.41
N ALA A 13 1.98 -1.35 -0.44
CA ALA A 13 1.75 0.09 -0.50
C ALA A 13 3.01 0.84 -0.07
N GLN A 14 3.41 1.87 -0.81
CA GLN A 14 4.67 2.59 -0.62
C GLN A 14 4.43 4.11 -0.61
N ALA A 15 4.41 4.70 0.58
CA ALA A 15 4.39 6.17 0.73
C ALA A 15 5.70 6.82 0.28
N ALA A 16 6.82 6.09 0.35
CA ALA A 16 8.13 6.60 -0.04
C ALA A 16 8.18 7.14 -1.49
N LEU A 17 7.39 6.57 -2.40
CA LEU A 17 7.34 7.01 -3.80
C LEU A 17 6.73 8.40 -3.95
N ALA A 18 5.81 8.80 -3.07
CA ALA A 18 5.23 10.15 -3.08
C ALA A 18 6.29 11.23 -2.80
N SER A 19 7.34 10.92 -2.02
CA SER A 19 8.47 11.85 -1.80
C SER A 19 9.26 12.18 -3.07
N ARG A 20 9.06 11.38 -4.14
CA ARG A 20 9.68 11.56 -5.46
C ARG A 20 8.67 12.06 -6.51
N ALA A 21 7.54 12.65 -6.09
CA ALA A 21 6.48 13.13 -6.98
C ALA A 21 7.00 13.96 -8.16
N LYS A 22 7.87 14.95 -7.93
CA LYS A 22 8.44 15.78 -9.03
C LYS A 22 9.12 14.97 -10.12
N PHE A 23 9.81 13.89 -9.76
CA PHE A 23 10.42 13.00 -10.74
C PHE A 23 9.34 12.23 -11.50
N LEU A 24 8.36 11.67 -10.79
CA LEU A 24 7.27 10.90 -11.38
C LEU A 24 6.40 11.73 -12.34
N HIS A 25 6.11 12.99 -12.00
CA HIS A 25 5.41 13.92 -12.89
C HIS A 25 6.16 14.11 -14.21
N ARG A 26 7.47 14.41 -14.15
CA ARG A 26 8.27 14.56 -15.37
C ARG A 26 8.42 13.27 -16.15
N TRP A 27 8.58 12.13 -15.47
CA TRP A 27 8.87 10.85 -16.11
C TRP A 27 7.65 10.25 -16.81
N PHE A 28 6.47 10.36 -16.19
CA PHE A 28 5.22 9.77 -16.70
C PHE A 28 4.27 10.80 -17.32
N ASP A 29 4.69 12.06 -17.45
CA ASP A 29 3.86 13.16 -17.93
C ASP A 29 2.53 13.29 -17.15
N ILE A 30 2.63 13.23 -15.81
CA ILE A 30 1.46 13.35 -14.94
C ILE A 30 1.09 14.84 -14.84
N PRO A 31 -0.18 15.22 -15.13
CA PRO A 31 -0.64 16.60 -15.01
C PRO A 31 -0.43 17.19 -13.62
N ASP A 32 -0.10 18.49 -13.55
CA ASP A 32 0.18 19.20 -12.29
C ASP A 32 -1.06 19.35 -11.38
N ASP A 33 -2.27 19.14 -11.91
CA ASP A 33 -3.53 19.12 -11.15
C ASP A 33 -3.80 17.74 -10.51
N ARG A 34 -2.86 16.79 -10.62
CA ARG A 34 -2.92 15.47 -9.98
C ARG A 34 -1.88 15.38 -8.88
N GLN A 35 -2.25 14.74 -7.77
CA GLN A 35 -1.32 14.50 -6.67
C GLN A 35 -0.86 13.04 -6.63
N VAL A 36 0.45 12.83 -6.59
CA VAL A 36 1.02 11.50 -6.28
C VAL A 36 0.94 11.28 -4.76
N VAL A 37 -0.03 10.47 -4.31
CA VAL A 37 -0.25 10.18 -2.89
C VAL A 37 0.60 8.99 -2.39
N CYS A 38 0.74 7.95 -3.21
CA CYS A 38 1.56 6.77 -2.94
C CYS A 38 1.82 6.01 -4.24
N GLY A 39 2.70 5.01 -4.17
CA GLY A 39 2.79 3.97 -5.20
C GLY A 39 2.47 2.59 -4.63
N ILE A 40 2.23 1.64 -5.53
CA ILE A 40 1.99 0.24 -5.20
C ILE A 40 2.84 -0.62 -6.12
N SER A 41 3.88 -1.27 -5.58
CA SER A 41 4.52 -2.39 -6.27
C SER A 41 3.64 -3.63 -6.15
N PHE A 42 3.54 -4.41 -7.23
CA PHE A 42 2.79 -5.66 -7.27
C PHE A 42 3.47 -6.66 -8.20
N GLY A 43 3.21 -7.94 -7.99
CA GLY A 43 3.79 -9.04 -8.77
C GLY A 43 3.62 -10.39 -8.08
N TYR A 44 4.40 -11.36 -8.51
CA TYR A 44 4.49 -12.65 -7.82
C TYR A 44 5.57 -12.56 -6.74
N GLU A 45 5.20 -12.89 -5.51
CA GLU A 45 6.13 -12.80 -4.38
C GLU A 45 7.18 -13.91 -4.42
N ASP A 46 8.40 -13.57 -4.00
CA ASP A 46 9.38 -14.57 -3.57
C ASP A 46 9.04 -14.99 -2.14
N THR A 47 8.41 -16.16 -1.98
CA THR A 47 8.01 -16.68 -0.68
C THR A 47 9.18 -17.09 0.21
N ALA A 48 10.38 -17.28 -0.36
CA ALA A 48 11.59 -17.61 0.40
C ALA A 48 12.29 -16.37 0.96
N HIS A 49 11.98 -15.17 0.44
CA HIS A 49 12.61 -13.94 0.91
C HIS A 49 12.18 -13.61 2.36
N PRO A 50 13.11 -13.48 3.34
CA PRO A 50 12.76 -13.32 4.76
C PRO A 50 11.83 -12.14 5.07
N ALA A 51 11.93 -11.04 4.31
CA ALA A 51 11.06 -9.87 4.48
C ALA A 51 9.56 -10.22 4.29
N ASN A 52 9.22 -11.22 3.47
CA ASN A 52 7.84 -11.64 3.25
C ASN A 52 7.27 -12.50 4.39
N GLY A 53 8.11 -12.89 5.35
CA GLY A 53 7.70 -13.55 6.60
C GLY A 53 7.28 -12.59 7.72
N PHE A 54 7.59 -11.29 7.60
CA PHE A 54 7.25 -10.31 8.63
C PHE A 54 5.73 -10.13 8.77
N ARG A 55 5.24 -10.06 10.00
CA ARG A 55 3.82 -9.85 10.31
C ARG A 55 3.67 -8.76 11.37
N THR A 56 2.73 -7.85 11.13
CA THR A 56 2.33 -6.82 12.09
C THR A 56 1.11 -7.29 12.88
N SER A 57 1.03 -6.96 14.16
CA SER A 57 -0.20 -7.11 14.93
C SER A 57 -1.25 -6.08 14.48
N ARG A 58 -2.48 -6.26 14.96
CA ARG A 58 -3.55 -5.25 14.86
C ARG A 58 -4.02 -4.93 16.28
N ALA A 59 -4.38 -3.67 16.51
CA ALA A 59 -5.08 -3.25 17.71
C ALA A 59 -6.41 -4.03 17.82
N THR A 60 -6.89 -4.26 19.04
CA THR A 60 -8.19 -4.93 19.23
C THR A 60 -9.32 -4.00 18.79
N VAL A 61 -10.52 -4.56 18.58
CA VAL A 61 -11.70 -3.75 18.25
C VAL A 61 -12.01 -2.77 19.39
N GLY A 62 -11.84 -3.17 20.66
CA GLY A 62 -12.05 -2.29 21.80
C GLY A 62 -11.07 -1.12 21.88
N ASP A 63 -9.84 -1.28 21.37
CA ASP A 63 -8.86 -0.19 21.27
C ASP A 63 -9.16 0.78 20.12
N ALA A 64 -9.82 0.29 19.06
CA ALA A 64 -10.00 1.01 17.80
C ALA A 64 -11.40 1.59 17.60
N ALA A 65 -12.41 1.08 18.31
CA ALA A 65 -13.80 1.44 18.12
C ALA A 65 -14.59 1.41 19.43
N ARG A 66 -15.57 2.31 19.54
CA ARG A 66 -16.55 2.33 20.62
C ARG A 66 -17.93 2.04 20.04
N TRP A 67 -18.63 1.07 20.63
CA TRP A 67 -20.04 0.82 20.35
C TRP A 67 -20.90 1.85 21.09
N VAL A 68 -21.95 2.33 20.43
CA VAL A 68 -22.92 3.29 20.99
C VAL A 68 -24.31 2.68 20.79
N GLU A 69 -25.10 2.68 21.85
CA GLU A 69 -26.51 2.27 21.87
C GLU A 69 -27.35 3.53 22.16
N ASP A 70 -28.61 3.53 21.72
CA ASP A 70 -29.56 4.64 21.90
C ASP A 70 -29.98 4.84 23.36
#